data_AF-A0A8I0H2E5-F1
#
_entry.id   AF-A0A8I0H2E5-F1
#
_cell.length_a   1.000
_cell.length_b   1.000
_cell.length_c   1.000
_cell.angle_alpha   90.00
_cell.angle_beta   90.00
_cell.angle_gamma   90.00
#
_symmetry.space_group_name_H-M   'P 1'
#
loop_
_entity.id
_entity.type
_entity.pdbx_description
1 polymer ?
#
loop_
_entity_poly.entity_id
_entity_poly.type
_entity_poly.pdbx_seq_one_letter_code
_entity_poly.pdbx_strand_id
1 'polypeptide(L)' 'MARIEYNYPLLSHNTFGIEAYADRFVAYDSVEDLRQVVRRLRADCPDVPVL' A
#
# COMPACT_ATOMS: atom_id res chain seq x y z
N MET A 1 -3.90 5.16 11.96
CA MET A 1 -4.82 4.28 11.21
C MET A 1 -4.47 4.40 9.75
N ALA A 2 -4.05 3.31 9.12
CA ALA A 2 -3.63 3.32 7.73
C ALA A 2 -4.76 3.73 6.77
N ARG A 3 -4.42 4.51 5.74
CA ARG A 3 -5.31 4.87 4.65
C ARG A 3 -5.10 3.92 3.48
N ILE A 4 -6.19 3.44 2.89
CA ILE A 4 -6.16 2.52 1.74
C ILE A 4 -6.92 3.17 0.60
N GLU A 5 -6.26 3.35 -0.54
CA GLU A 5 -6.81 3.94 -1.76
C GLU A 5 -6.61 2.96 -2.91
N TYR A 6 -7.57 2.88 -3.82
CA TYR A 6 -7.52 1.99 -4.99
C TYR A 6 -7.32 2.79 -6.26
N ASN A 7 -6.62 2.19 -7.24
CA ASN A 7 -6.24 2.84 -8.50
C ASN A 7 -5.60 4.23 -8.26
N TYR A 8 -4.61 4.27 -7.38
CA TYR A 8 -4.01 5.51 -6.88
C TYR A 8 -2.82 5.95 -7.76
N PRO A 9 -2.75 7.22 -8.19
CA PRO A 9 -1.67 7.72 -9.03
C PRO A 9 -0.35 7.82 -8.26
N LEU A 10 0.72 7.23 -8.81
CA LEU A 10 2.05 7.23 -8.22
C LEU A 10 2.94 8.39 -8.71
N LEU A 11 2.43 9.27 -9.57
CA LEU A 11 3.23 10.32 -10.20
C LEU A 11 3.92 11.24 -9.18
N SER A 12 3.22 11.64 -8.13
CA SER A 12 3.80 12.46 -7.04
C SER A 12 4.69 11.68 -6.07
N HIS A 13 4.73 10.34 -6.20
CA HIS A 13 5.43 9.43 -5.29
C HIS A 13 6.64 8.75 -5.96
N ASN A 14 6.98 9.15 -7.19
CA ASN A 14 8.17 8.67 -7.89
C ASN A 14 8.99 9.83 -8.50
N THR A 15 10.31 9.72 -8.45
CA THR A 15 11.24 10.74 -8.98
C THR A 15 11.49 10.61 -10.48
N PHE A 16 11.00 9.54 -11.12
CA PHE A 16 11.15 9.32 -12.55
C PHE A 16 10.18 10.16 -13.39
N GLY A 17 9.12 10.70 -12.76
CA GLY A 17 8.06 11.42 -13.47
C GLY A 17 7.18 10.49 -14.31
N ILE A 18 7.09 9.21 -13.93
CA ILE A 18 6.30 8.21 -14.66
C ILE A 18 4.86 8.27 -14.19
N GLU A 19 3.93 8.32 -15.14
CA GLU A 19 2.50 8.15 -14.89
C GLU A 19 2.19 6.66 -14.72
N ALA A 20 2.13 6.23 -13.47
CA ALA A 20 1.77 4.87 -13.09
C ALA A 20 0.70 4.90 -12.00
N TYR A 21 -0.06 3.82 -11.90
CA TYR A 21 -1.12 3.66 -10.91
C TYR A 21 -0.87 2.40 -10.08
N ALA A 22 -1.08 2.51 -8.77
CA ALA A 22 -1.15 1.35 -7.89
C ALA A 22 -2.60 0.86 -7.82
N ASP A 23 -2.82 -0.43 -8.06
CA ASP A 23 -4.12 -1.05 -7.85
C ASP A 23 -4.61 -0.82 -6.41
N ARG A 24 -3.69 -0.89 -5.45
CA ARG A 24 -3.92 -0.54 -4.05
C ARG A 24 -2.71 0.20 -3.46
N PHE A 25 -2.93 1.40 -2.96
CA PHE A 25 -1.97 2.21 -2.22
C PHE A 25 -2.33 2.23 -0.73
N VAL A 26 -1.33 2.03 0.12
CA VAL A 26 -1.51 2.04 1.58
C VAL A 26 -0.55 3.01 2.22
N ALA A 27 -1.08 4.08 2.80
CA ALA A 27 -0.31 5.03 3.59
C ALA A 27 -0.45 4.72 5.08
N TYR A 28 0.67 4.71 5.80
CA TYR A 28 0.76 4.43 7.23
C TYR A 28 1.75 5.41 7.88
N ASP A 29 1.46 5.81 9.12
CA ASP A 29 2.25 6.81 9.84
C ASP A 29 3.02 6.21 11.04
N SER A 30 2.85 4.91 11.30
CA SER A 30 3.45 4.24 12.44
C SER A 30 3.73 2.76 12.17
N VAL A 31 4.63 2.18 12.96
CA VAL A 31 4.92 0.74 12.93
C VAL A 31 3.68 -0.08 13.26
N GLU A 32 2.82 0.42 14.15
CA GLU A 32 1.59 -0.28 14.53
C GLU A 32 0.58 -0.32 13.38
N ASP A 33 0.45 0.78 12.64
CA ASP A 33 -0.37 0.82 11.42
C ASP A 33 0.13 -0.18 10.38
N LEU A 34 1.45 -0.25 10.16
CA LEU A 34 2.06 -1.21 9.24
C LEU A 34 1.77 -2.66 9.64
N ARG A 35 1.90 -3.00 10.93
CA ARG A 35 1.60 -4.36 11.42
C ARG A 35 0.16 -4.75 11.17
N GLN A 36 -0.78 -3.83 11.37
CA GLN A 36 -2.20 -4.07 11.11
C GLN A 36 -2.46 -4.30 9.61
N VAL A 37 -1.83 -3.50 8.75
CA VAL A 37 -1.91 -3.65 7.30
C VAL A 37 -1.40 -5.02 6.86
N VAL A 38 -0.19 -5.42 7.29
CA VAL A 38 0.40 -6.72 6.93
C VAL A 38 -0.49 -7.89 7.34
N ARG A 39 -1.07 -7.84 8.55
CA ARG A 39 -2.02 -8.87 9.01
C ARG A 39 -3.26 -8.97 8.12
N ARG A 40 -3.84 -7.83 7.73
CA ARG A 40 -4.99 -7.78 6.81
C ARG A 40 -4.63 -8.31 5.43
N LEU A 41 -3.49 -7.89 4.88
CA LEU A 41 -3.00 -8.36 3.58
C LEU A 41 -2.86 -9.88 3.52
N ARG A 42 -2.32 -10.50 4.57
CA ARG A 42 -2.19 -11.97 4.65
C ARG A 42 -3.54 -12.69 4.73
N ALA A 43 -4.54 -12.07 5.35
CA ALA A 43 -5.88 -12.65 5.47
C ALA A 43 -6.68 -12.51 4.16
N ASP A 44 -6.62 -11.33 3.54
CA ASP A 44 -7.40 -11.00 2.35
C ASP A 44 -6.76 -11.55 1.05
N CYS A 45 -5.42 -11.66 1.02
CA CYS A 45 -4.66 -12.09 -0.15
C CYS A 45 -3.47 -12.96 0.31
N PRO A 46 -3.70 -14.26 0.59
CA PRO A 46 -2.66 -15.15 1.12
C PRO A 46 -1.47 -15.33 0.18
N ASP A 47 -1.65 -15.09 -1.13
CA ASP A 47 -0.62 -15.22 -2.14
C ASP A 47 0.26 -13.97 -2.29
N VAL A 48 -0.09 -12.84 -1.65
CA VAL A 48 0.75 -11.64 -1.69
C VAL A 48 1.97 -11.89 -0.81
N PRO A 49 3.21 -11.82 -1.36
CA PRO A 49 4.41 -12.00 -0.57
C PRO A 49 4.58 -10.79 0.36
N VAL A 50 4.13 -10.95 1.60
CA VAL A 50 4.39 -10.03 2.70
C VAL A 50 5.47 -10.67 3.56
N LEU A 51 6.65 -10.04 3.63
CA LEU A 51 7.87 -10.48 4.34
C LEU A 51 7.61 -11.37 5.56
#